data_AF-A0A2E4KSK9-F1
#
_entry.id   AF-A0A2E4KSK9-F1
#
_cell.length_a   1.000
_cell.length_b   1.000
_cell.length_c   1.000
_cell.angle_alpha   90.00
_cell.angle_beta   90.00
_cell.angle_gamma   90.00
#
_symmetry.space_group_name_H-M   'P 1'
#
loop_
_entity.id
_entity.type
_entity.pdbx_description
1 polymer ?
#
loop_
_entity_poly.entity_id
_entity_poly.type
_entity_poly.pdbx_seq_one_letter_code
_entity_poly.pdbx_strand_id
1 'polypeptide(L)' 'MKKSEPWVASIRIANQNSTSLLASLACEEVVSQRRDDGTLDIFIQGKSASDLRAKFNSTMRSLRAASEILETIGD' A
#
# COMPACT_ATOMS: atom_id res chain seq x y z
N MET A 1 15.34 26.21 -11.65
CA MET A 1 14.00 25.61 -11.43
C MET A 1 13.97 24.98 -10.05
N LYS A 2 13.07 25.41 -9.15
CA LYS A 2 12.79 24.65 -7.92
C LYS A 2 12.14 23.33 -8.33
N LYS A 3 12.81 22.19 -8.13
CA LYS A 3 12.14 20.88 -8.19
C LYS A 3 11.09 20.91 -7.09
N SER A 4 9.81 20.73 -7.41
CA SER A 4 8.80 20.54 -6.37
C SER A 4 9.18 19.29 -5.58
N GLU A 5 9.09 19.35 -4.26
CA GLU A 5 9.24 18.15 -3.45
C GLU A 5 8.20 17.11 -3.87
N PRO A 6 8.56 15.82 -3.88
CA PRO A 6 7.63 14.76 -4.23
C PRO A 6 6.48 14.69 -3.22
N TRP A 7 5.28 14.37 -3.70
CA TRP A 7 4.13 14.13 -2.84
C TRP A 7 4.22 12.72 -2.27
N VAL A 8 4.08 12.59 -0.96
CA VAL A 8 4.25 11.30 -0.27
C VAL A 8 3.02 10.99 0.58
N ALA A 9 2.60 9.72 0.56
CA ALA A 9 1.65 9.15 1.50
C ALA A 9 2.25 7.91 2.15
N SER A 10 1.91 7.70 3.42
CA SER A 10 2.31 6.51 4.18
C SER A 10 1.08 5.83 4.75
N ILE A 11 0.98 4.52 4.57
CA ILE A 11 -0.08 3.67 5.12
C ILE A 11 0.59 2.68 6.07
N ARG A 12 0.02 2.51 7.27
CA ARG A 12 0.41 1.47 8.22
C ARG A 12 -0.78 0.58 8.50
N ILE A 13 -0.60 -0.72 8.35
CA ILE A 13 -1.64 -1.73 8.55
C ILE A 13 -1.16 -2.74 9.59
N ALA A 14 -1.93 -2.92 10.65
CA ALA A 14 -1.75 -4.02 11.60
C ALA A 14 -2.73 -5.13 11.23
N ASN A 15 -2.22 -6.23 10.68
CA ASN A 15 -3.04 -7.38 10.30
C ASN A 15 -2.20 -8.66 10.37
N GLN A 16 -2.76 -9.74 10.90
CA GLN A 16 -2.07 -11.04 11.04
C GLN A 16 -1.70 -11.64 9.68
N ASN A 17 -2.44 -11.30 8.63
CA ASN A 17 -2.21 -11.73 7.25
C ASN A 17 -1.34 -10.72 6.46
N SER A 18 -0.45 -9.98 7.13
CA SER A 18 0.38 -8.95 6.49
C SER A 18 1.26 -9.45 5.35
N THR A 19 1.65 -10.72 5.35
CA THR A 19 2.37 -11.35 4.22
C THR A 19 1.51 -11.42 2.95
N SER A 20 0.24 -11.81 3.07
CA SER A 20 -0.68 -11.89 1.94
C SER A 20 -1.04 -10.49 1.42
N LEU A 21 -1.23 -9.53 2.33
CA LEU A 21 -1.42 -8.13 1.95
C LEU A 21 -0.19 -7.57 1.23
N LEU A 22 1.03 -7.89 1.68
CA LEU A 22 2.26 -7.48 1.01
C LEU A 22 2.34 -8.06 -0.42
N ALA A 23 1.99 -9.33 -0.60
CA ALA A 23 1.98 -9.98 -1.92
C ALA A 23 0.99 -9.31 -2.89
N SER A 24 -0.14 -8.80 -2.39
CA SER A 24 -1.12 -8.06 -3.22
C SER A 24 -0.58 -6.77 -3.83
N LEU A 25 0.51 -6.23 -3.28
CA LEU A 25 1.14 -5.00 -3.72
C LEU A 25 2.25 -5.21 -4.76
N ALA A 26 2.55 -6.45 -5.16
CA ALA A 26 3.68 -6.75 -6.04
C ALA A 26 3.63 -6.02 -7.40
N CYS A 27 2.43 -5.66 -7.87
CA CYS A 27 2.23 -4.92 -9.12
C CYS A 27 2.03 -3.41 -8.92
N GLU A 28 2.02 -2.93 -7.67
CA GLU A 28 1.83 -1.51 -7.36
C GLU A 28 3.16 -0.75 -7.40
N GLU A 29 3.14 0.49 -7.87
CA GLU A 29 4.31 1.39 -7.82
C GLU A 29 4.50 1.99 -6.41
N VAL A 30 4.73 1.13 -5.41
CA VAL A 30 4.89 1.50 -4.00
C VAL A 30 6.08 0.79 -3.37
N VAL A 31 6.65 1.40 -2.33
CA VAL A 31 7.62 0.73 -1.45
C VAL A 31 6.84 0.16 -0.28
N SER A 32 6.96 -1.15 -0.03
CA SER A 32 6.26 -1.80 1.07
C SER A 32 7.19 -2.70 1.86
N GLN A 33 7.01 -2.74 3.18
CA GLN A 33 7.82 -3.51 4.09
C GLN A 33 6.98 -4.06 5.24
N ARG A 34 7.12 -5.36 5.50
CA ARG A 34 6.63 -5.98 6.73
C ARG A 34 7.65 -5.77 7.85
N ARG A 35 7.17 -5.34 9.01
CA ARG A 35 7.95 -5.21 10.24
C ARG A 35 7.90 -6.49 11.06
N ASP A 36 8.84 -6.62 11.99
CA ASP A 36 8.93 -7.77 12.91
C ASP A 36 7.72 -7.87 13.84
N ASP A 37 7.06 -6.75 14.16
CA ASP A 37 5.82 -6.68 14.94
C ASP A 37 4.56 -7.12 14.15
N GLY A 38 4.74 -7.58 12.91
CA GLY A 38 3.66 -8.03 12.04
C GLY A 38 2.91 -6.92 11.32
N THR A 39 3.28 -5.65 11.52
CA THR A 39 2.70 -4.53 10.78
C THR A 39 3.29 -4.40 9.38
N LEU A 40 2.50 -3.84 8.46
CA LEU A 40 2.88 -3.54 7.09
C LEU A 40 2.94 -2.03 6.92
N ASP A 41 4.11 -1.51 6.56
CA ASP A 41 4.28 -0.12 6.12
C ASP A 41 4.29 -0.07 4.59
N ILE A 42 3.60 0.94 4.04
CA ILE A 42 3.54 1.20 2.60
C ILE A 42 3.81 2.69 2.38
N PHE A 43 4.74 2.99 1.48
CA PHE A 43 5.13 4.34 1.08
C PHE A 43 4.81 4.54 -0.39
N ILE A 44 4.04 5.58 -0.67
CA ILE A 44 3.56 5.93 -2.01
C ILE A 44 4.13 7.29 -2.37
N GLN A 45 4.81 7.37 -3.51
CA GLN A 45 5.42 8.60 -3.99
C GLN A 45 4.81 9.02 -5.34
N GLY A 46 4.31 10.24 -5.39
CA GLY A 46 3.78 10.88 -6.59
C GLY A 46 4.60 12.09 -7.02
N LYS A 47 4.72 12.30 -8.33
CA LYS A 47 5.34 13.49 -8.94
C LYS A 47 4.46 14.74 -8.83
N SER A 48 3.17 14.57 -8.56
CA SER A 48 2.18 15.61 -8.32
C SER A 48 1.11 15.09 -7.35
N ALA A 49 0.25 15.97 -6.83
CA ALA A 49 -0.89 15.57 -5.99
C ALA A 49 -1.84 14.60 -6.72
N SER A 50 -2.10 14.84 -8.01
CA SER A 50 -2.95 13.96 -8.83
C SER A 50 -2.34 12.58 -9.06
N ASP A 51 -1.01 12.53 -9.25
CA ASP A 51 -0.26 11.27 -9.38
C ASP A 51 -0.28 10.47 -8.06
N LEU A 52 -0.01 11.14 -6.93
CA LEU A 52 -0.11 10.51 -5.60
C LEU A 52 -1.51 9.93 -5.37
N ARG A 53 -2.57 10.69 -5.70
CA ARG A 53 -3.96 10.23 -5.58
C ARG A 53 -4.24 9.00 -6.45
N ALA A 54 -3.76 8.99 -7.70
CA ALA A 54 -3.95 7.85 -8.60
C ALA A 54 -3.29 6.58 -8.05
N LYS A 55 -2.04 6.70 -7.60
CA LYS A 55 -1.28 5.59 -6.99
C LYS A 55 -1.93 5.11 -5.69
N PHE A 56 -2.28 6.02 -4.79
CA PHE A 56 -2.98 5.71 -3.55
C PHE A 56 -4.28 4.94 -3.80
N ASN A 57 -5.10 5.39 -4.76
CA ASN A 57 -6.35 4.70 -5.10
C ASN A 57 -6.13 3.33 -5.74
N SER A 58 -5.04 3.12 -6.47
CA SER A 58 -4.66 1.80 -6.98
C SER A 58 -4.29 0.87 -5.82
N THR A 59 -3.36 1.32 -4.98
CA THR A 59 -2.90 0.59 -3.78
C THR A 59 -4.06 0.17 -2.88
N MET A 60 -4.99 1.09 -2.57
CA MET A 60 -6.13 0.78 -1.71
C MET A 60 -7.10 -0.24 -2.34
N ARG A 61 -7.25 -0.26 -3.67
CA ARG A 61 -8.09 -1.26 -4.35
C ARG A 61 -7.45 -2.65 -4.27
N SER A 62 -6.14 -2.75 -4.48
CA SER A 62 -5.40 -4.01 -4.36
C SER A 62 -5.43 -4.56 -2.93
N LEU A 63 -5.22 -3.70 -1.93
CA LEU A 63 -5.36 -4.07 -0.52
C LEU A 63 -6.78 -4.53 -0.17
N ARG A 64 -7.81 -3.83 -0.66
CA ARG A 64 -9.21 -4.19 -0.43
C ARG A 64 -9.53 -5.56 -1.02
N ALA A 65 -9.15 -5.82 -2.27
CA ALA A 65 -9.36 -7.12 -2.91
C ALA A 65 -8.66 -8.25 -2.14
N ALA A 66 -7.44 -8.03 -1.67
CA ALA A 66 -6.73 -9.01 -0.84
C ALA A 66 -7.43 -9.24 0.50
N SER A 67 -7.90 -8.18 1.17
CA SER A 67 -8.66 -8.30 2.43
C SER A 67 -9.94 -9.10 2.25
N GLU A 68 -10.73 -8.83 1.21
CA GLU A 68 -11.98 -9.55 0.92
C GLU A 68 -11.74 -11.05 0.69
N ILE A 69 -10.66 -11.42 0.00
CA ILE A 69 -10.28 -12.82 -0.21
C ILE A 69 -9.87 -13.48 1.12
N LEU A 70 -9.11 -12.77 1.95
CA LEU A 70 -8.68 -13.30 3.26
C LEU A 70 -9.84 -13.48 4.22
N GLU A 71 -10.85 -12.60 4.18
CA GLU A 71 -12.09 -12.76 4.93
C GLU A 71 -12.89 -13.98 4.45
N THR A 72 -12.92 -14.23 3.15
CA THR A 72 -13.68 -15.36 2.56
C THR A 72 -13.03 -16.73 2.80
N ILE A 73 -11.70 -16.79 2.96
CA ILE A 73 -10.94 -18.04 3.17
C ILE A 73 -10.73 -18.33 4.67
N GLY A 74 -10.91 -17.32 5.54
CA GLY A 74 -10.73 -17.42 6.99
C GLY A 74 -11.92 -17.96 7.78
N ASP A 75 -13.09 -18.08 7.14
CA ASP A 75 -14.31 -18.75 7.65
C ASP A 75 -14.37 -20.23 7.18
#